data_AF-W7EH76-F1
#
_entry.id   AF-W7EH76-F1
#
_cell.length_a   1.000
_cell.length_b   1.000
_cell.length_c   1.000
_cell.angle_alpha   90.00
_cell.angle_beta   90.00
_cell.angle_gamma   90.00
#
_symmetry.space_group_name_H-M   'P 1'
#
loop_
_entity.id
_entity.type
_entity.pdbx_description
1 polymer ?
#
loop_
_entity_poly.entity_id
_entity_poly.type
_entity_poly.pdbx_seq_one_letter_code
_entity_poly.pdbx_strand_id
1 'polypeptide(L)'
;MPSGELQRRLAVDPALNCISTVGIDPGTMSTGIVRNSNWFVRVVVHGIVIATLARLIAIIWPSPNGALRTPEKSAKDVIDAALATAKWQNKGGLYLDGSQLSDMSEEAKDPGKRALVWRDSIRYTGLKQEETILVNWN
;
A
#
# COMPACT_ATOMS: atom_id res chain seq x y z
N MET A 1 6.24 -4.26 3.07
CA MET A 1 6.26 -4.67 4.49
C MET A 1 4.83 -4.89 4.94
N PRO A 2 4.52 -5.91 5.75
CA PRO A 2 3.19 -6.03 6.32
C PRO A 2 3.00 -4.84 7.27
N SER A 3 2.21 -3.84 6.83
CA SER A 3 1.89 -2.62 7.58
C SER A 3 1.51 -2.92 9.02
N GLY A 4 0.81 -4.04 9.25
CA GLY A 4 0.45 -4.47 10.58
C GLY A 4 1.63 -4.72 11.52
N GLU A 5 2.76 -5.30 11.09
CA GLU A 5 3.86 -5.63 12.03
C GLU A 5 4.59 -4.38 12.47
N LEU A 6 4.82 -3.46 11.53
CA LEU A 6 5.33 -2.14 11.84
C LEU A 6 4.35 -1.41 12.78
N GLN A 7 3.04 -1.45 12.50
CA GLN A 7 2.04 -0.85 13.39
C GLN A 7 2.12 -1.40 14.82
N ARG A 8 2.21 -2.72 14.96
CA ARG A 8 2.25 -3.40 16.26
C ARG A 8 3.45 -2.92 17.09
N ARG A 9 4.61 -2.77 16.44
CA ARG A 9 5.84 -2.31 17.08
C ARG A 9 5.79 -0.82 17.41
N LEU A 10 5.27 0.02 16.50
CA LEU A 10 5.05 1.45 16.74
C LEU A 10 4.09 1.69 17.91
N ALA A 11 2.99 0.92 18.00
CA ALA A 11 1.97 1.11 19.03
C ALA A 11 2.49 0.96 20.47
N VAL A 12 3.57 0.20 20.67
CA VAL A 12 4.21 -0.01 21.98
C VAL A 12 5.50 0.80 22.15
N ASP A 13 5.92 1.52 21.11
CA ASP A 13 7.15 2.31 21.14
C ASP A 13 6.93 3.62 21.92
N PRO A 14 7.80 3.95 22.89
CA PRO A 14 7.61 5.15 23.72
C PRO A 14 7.76 6.46 22.95
N ALA A 15 8.53 6.48 21.86
CA ALA A 15 8.78 7.68 21.06
C ALA A 15 7.93 7.74 19.78
N LEU A 16 7.53 6.58 19.25
CA LEU A 16 6.89 6.46 17.93
C LEU A 16 5.43 6.03 17.95
N ASN A 17 4.79 5.89 19.12
CA ASN A 17 3.38 5.49 19.24
C ASN A 17 2.36 6.45 18.60
N CYS A 18 2.78 7.67 18.24
CA CYS A 18 1.96 8.63 17.51
C CYS A 18 1.98 8.38 15.98
N ILE A 19 2.82 7.48 15.49
CA ILE A 19 2.91 7.11 14.07
C ILE A 19 1.91 5.99 13.78
N SER A 20 1.11 6.19 12.74
CA SER A 20 0.18 5.20 12.20
C SER A 20 0.60 4.78 10.80
N THR A 21 0.43 3.50 10.50
CA THR A 21 0.69 2.92 9.19
C THR A 21 -0.63 2.59 8.49
N VAL A 22 -0.66 2.75 7.18
CA VAL A 22 -1.79 2.38 6.32
C VAL A 22 -1.25 1.72 5.07
N GLY A 23 -1.78 0.55 4.73
CA GLY A 23 -1.57 -0.10 3.44
C GLY A 23 -2.65 0.31 2.46
N ILE A 24 -2.31 0.50 1.19
CA ILE A 24 -3.26 0.88 0.14
C ILE A 24 -3.04 0.01 -1.08
N ASP A 25 -4.09 -0.61 -1.57
CA ASP A 25 -4.17 -1.18 -2.90
C ASP A 25 -4.62 -0.09 -3.89
N PRO A 26 -3.74 0.34 -4.81
CA PRO A 26 -4.08 1.35 -5.79
C PRO A 26 -4.86 0.78 -6.99
N GLY A 27 -5.16 -0.52 -7.02
CA GLY A 27 -5.84 -1.21 -8.11
C GLY A 27 -5.00 -1.33 -9.38
N THR A 28 -5.60 -1.87 -10.45
CA THR A 28 -4.89 -1.98 -11.74
C THR A 28 -4.86 -0.62 -12.43
N MET A 29 -3.66 -0.17 -12.79
CA MET A 29 -3.44 1.11 -13.44
C MET A 29 -2.44 0.96 -14.59
N SER A 30 -2.55 1.83 -15.59
CA SER A 30 -1.51 2.00 -16.58
C SER A 30 -0.34 2.79 -15.99
N THR A 31 0.68 2.09 -15.49
CA THR A 31 1.92 2.68 -14.97
C THR A 31 3.16 2.05 -15.62
N GLY A 32 4.34 2.58 -15.30
CA GLY A 32 5.63 2.02 -15.73
C GLY A 32 6.02 0.69 -15.08
N ILE A 33 5.11 0.00 -14.38
CA ILE A 33 5.41 -1.32 -13.80
C ILE A 33 5.73 -2.36 -14.89
N VAL A 34 5.14 -2.21 -16.08
CA VAL A 34 5.38 -3.05 -17.26
C VAL A 34 6.56 -2.59 -18.12
N ARG A 35 7.47 -1.76 -17.59
CA ARG A 35 8.61 -1.22 -18.35
C ARG A 35 9.53 -2.29 -18.94
N ASN A 36 9.64 -3.44 -18.27
CA ASN A 36 10.44 -4.59 -18.68
C ASN A 36 9.67 -5.59 -19.56
N SER A 37 8.38 -5.34 -19.82
CA SER A 37 7.59 -6.15 -20.75
C SER A 37 7.95 -5.81 -22.20
N ASN A 38 7.56 -6.69 -23.13
CA ASN A 38 7.76 -6.43 -24.55
C ASN A 38 7.06 -5.14 -24.99
N TRP A 39 7.51 -4.58 -26.12
CA TRP A 39 7.03 -3.29 -26.61
C TRP A 39 5.50 -3.24 -26.78
N PHE A 40 4.90 -4.35 -27.22
CA PHE A 40 3.47 -4.47 -27.47
C PHE A 40 2.68 -4.37 -26.16
N VAL A 41 3.07 -5.10 -25.12
CA VAL A 41 2.44 -5.04 -23.80
C VAL A 41 2.61 -3.66 -23.18
N ARG A 42 3.80 -3.08 -23.28
CA ARG A 42 4.11 -1.77 -22.69
C ARG A 42 3.34 -0.64 -23.38
N VAL A 43 3.36 -0.58 -24.70
CA VAL A 43 2.85 0.56 -25.47
C VAL A 43 1.39 0.36 -25.84
N VAL A 44 1.04 -0.79 -26.43
CA VAL A 44 -0.31 -1.03 -26.95
C VAL A 44 -1.26 -1.40 -25.82
N VAL A 45 -0.93 -2.45 -25.06
CA VAL A 45 -1.85 -2.95 -24.02
C VAL A 45 -1.95 -1.97 -22.85
N HIS A 46 -0.83 -1.60 -22.22
CA HIS A 46 -0.88 -0.67 -21.09
C HIS A 46 -1.11 0.78 -21.54
N GLY A 47 -0.25 1.27 -22.43
CA GLY A 47 -0.25 2.68 -22.83
C GLY A 47 -1.53 3.13 -23.56
N ILE A 48 -2.14 2.27 -24.37
CA ILE A 48 -3.35 2.61 -25.13
C ILE A 48 -4.58 1.95 -24.53
N VAL A 49 -4.63 0.61 -24.47
CA VAL A 49 -5.87 -0.11 -24.10
C VAL A 49 -6.25 0.13 -22.64
N ILE A 50 -5.38 -0.18 -21.69
CA ILE A 50 -5.67 -0.02 -20.25
C ILE A 50 -5.88 1.44 -19.89
N ALA A 51 -5.04 2.35 -20.40
CA ALA A 51 -5.19 3.79 -20.15
C ALA A 51 -6.53 4.33 -20.65
N THR A 52 -6.96 3.91 -21.85
CA THR A 52 -8.24 4.35 -22.44
C THR A 52 -9.42 3.75 -21.68
N LEU A 53 -9.39 2.45 -21.41
CA LEU A 53 -10.44 1.77 -20.64
C LEU A 53 -10.59 2.37 -19.24
N ALA A 54 -9.50 2.65 -18.53
CA ALA A 54 -9.56 3.27 -17.21
C ALA A 54 -10.25 4.65 -17.26
N ARG A 55 -9.96 5.48 -18.27
CA ARG A 55 -10.63 6.78 -18.47
C ARG A 55 -12.11 6.62 -18.83
N LEU A 56 -12.43 5.71 -19.75
CA LEU A 56 -13.82 5.46 -20.16
C LEU A 56 -14.66 4.93 -18.99
N ILE A 57 -14.13 3.98 -18.23
CA ILE A 57 -14.79 3.45 -17.03
C ILE A 57 -14.97 4.56 -16.00
N ALA A 58 -13.97 5.41 -15.77
CA ALA A 58 -14.10 6.54 -14.84
C ALA A 58 -15.21 7.52 -15.23
N ILE A 59 -15.50 7.68 -16.52
CA ILE A 59 -16.58 8.55 -17.03
C ILE A 59 -17.94 7.86 -16.94
N ILE A 60 -18.03 6.61 -17.41
CA ILE A 60 -19.30 5.88 -17.59
C ILE A 60 -19.78 5.27 -16.27
N TRP A 61 -18.84 4.79 -15.46
CA TRP A 61 -19.10 4.10 -14.21
C TRP A 61 -18.16 4.62 -13.11
N PRO A 62 -18.43 5.81 -12.56
CA PRO A 62 -17.62 6.40 -11.49
C PRO A 62 -17.83 5.64 -10.18
N SER A 63 -17.37 4.39 -10.15
CA SER A 63 -17.25 3.59 -8.93
C SER A 63 -16.03 4.10 -8.16
N PRO A 64 -16.14 4.29 -6.84
CA PRO A 64 -15.03 4.73 -6.02
C PRO A 64 -13.83 3.79 -6.12
N ASN A 65 -14.03 2.49 -6.42
CA ASN A 65 -12.98 1.47 -6.37
C ASN A 65 -13.12 0.39 -7.46
N GLY A 66 -13.37 0.77 -8.71
CA GLY A 66 -13.31 -0.19 -9.84
C GLY A 66 -11.95 -0.89 -9.96
N ALA A 67 -11.93 -2.08 -10.59
CA ALA A 67 -10.70 -2.86 -10.78
C ALA A 67 -9.63 -2.14 -11.63
N LEU A 68 -10.07 -1.33 -12.60
CA LEU A 68 -9.25 -0.44 -13.41
C LEU A 68 -9.38 1.00 -12.91
N ARG A 69 -8.25 1.65 -12.67
CA ARG A 69 -8.17 3.01 -12.14
C ARG A 69 -7.18 3.85 -12.94
N THR A 70 -7.41 5.16 -12.96
CA THR A 70 -6.43 6.09 -13.50
C THR A 70 -5.32 6.35 -12.45
N PRO A 71 -4.07 6.56 -12.87
CA PRO A 71 -2.99 6.91 -11.95
C PRO A 71 -3.31 8.11 -11.07
N GLU A 72 -4.00 9.12 -11.62
CA GLU A 72 -4.37 10.34 -10.90
C GLU A 72 -5.36 10.06 -9.76
N LYS A 73 -6.32 9.16 -9.98
CA LYS A 73 -7.29 8.75 -8.95
C LYS A 73 -6.58 8.04 -7.80
N SER A 74 -5.73 7.06 -8.12
CA SER A 74 -5.05 6.30 -7.07
C SER A 74 -3.99 7.14 -6.35
N ALA A 75 -3.35 8.09 -7.03
CA ALA A 75 -2.48 9.07 -6.37
C ALA A 75 -3.27 9.94 -5.38
N LYS A 76 -4.49 10.37 -5.75
CA LYS A 76 -5.38 11.10 -4.85
C LYS A 76 -5.76 10.24 -3.63
N ASP A 77 -6.10 8.96 -3.82
CA ASP A 77 -6.42 8.06 -2.71
C ASP A 77 -5.23 7.91 -1.73
N VAL A 78 -4.00 7.84 -2.23
CA VAL A 78 -2.79 7.79 -1.40
C VAL A 78 -2.61 9.08 -0.60
N ILE A 79 -2.80 10.23 -1.24
CA ILE A 79 -2.72 11.54 -0.55
C ILE A 79 -3.82 11.65 0.50
N ASP A 80 -5.05 11.26 0.18
CA ASP A 80 -6.17 11.29 1.11
C ASP A 80 -5.91 10.32 2.29
N ALA A 81 -5.39 9.12 2.05
CA ALA A 81 -5.05 8.21 3.14
C ALA A 81 -3.91 8.72 4.03
N ALA A 82 -2.93 9.42 3.46
CA ALA A 82 -1.80 9.97 4.20
C ALA A 82 -2.15 11.27 4.96
N LEU A 83 -2.98 12.13 4.37
CA LEU A 83 -3.24 13.49 4.87
C LEU A 83 -4.65 13.71 5.41
N ALA A 84 -5.68 12.97 4.93
CA ALA A 84 -7.06 13.10 5.41
C ALA A 84 -7.20 12.43 6.78
N THR A 85 -6.64 13.14 7.74
CA THR A 85 -6.37 12.73 9.11
C THR A 85 -7.66 12.30 9.80
N ALA A 86 -8.76 13.03 9.65
CA ALA A 86 -10.00 12.73 10.37
C ALA A 86 -10.62 11.35 10.05
N LYS A 87 -10.43 10.79 8.85
CA LYS A 87 -11.08 9.53 8.44
C LYS A 87 -10.34 8.29 8.96
N TRP A 88 -9.01 8.37 9.01
CA TRP A 88 -8.12 7.23 9.28
C TRP A 88 -7.26 7.39 10.53
N GLN A 89 -7.36 8.54 11.22
CA GLN A 89 -6.72 8.79 12.51
C GLN A 89 -7.07 7.70 13.52
N ASN A 90 -6.08 7.35 14.35
CA ASN A 90 -6.17 6.40 15.47
C ASN A 90 -6.47 4.95 15.07
N LYS A 91 -6.56 4.65 13.78
CA LYS A 91 -6.69 3.29 13.25
C LYS A 91 -5.42 2.98 12.47
N GLY A 92 -4.36 2.62 13.20
CA GLY A 92 -3.14 2.14 12.58
C GLY A 92 -3.29 0.71 12.08
N GLY A 93 -2.48 0.32 11.07
CA GLY A 93 -2.46 -1.03 10.54
C GLY A 93 -3.65 -1.36 9.63
N LEU A 94 -4.34 -0.34 9.11
CA LEU A 94 -5.42 -0.51 8.14
C LEU A 94 -4.89 -0.93 6.78
N TYR A 95 -5.77 -1.56 6.00
CA TYR A 95 -5.57 -1.86 4.60
C TYR A 95 -6.74 -1.28 3.81
N LEU A 96 -6.45 -0.40 2.86
CA LEU A 96 -7.43 0.28 2.03
C LEU A 96 -7.40 -0.31 0.62
N ASP A 97 -8.57 -0.56 0.04
CA ASP A 97 -8.70 -0.68 -1.40
C ASP A 97 -9.09 0.71 -1.92
N GLY A 98 -8.14 1.42 -2.55
CA GLY A 98 -8.29 2.83 -2.90
C GLY A 98 -8.76 3.68 -1.72
N SER A 99 -10.00 4.16 -1.79
CA SER A 99 -10.60 5.08 -0.79
C SER A 99 -11.44 4.40 0.30
N GLN A 100 -11.54 3.06 0.31
CA GLN A 100 -12.37 2.28 1.21
C GLN A 100 -11.56 1.31 2.05
N LEU A 101 -12.06 0.99 3.25
CA LEU A 101 -11.47 -0.05 4.08
C LEU A 101 -11.68 -1.40 3.41
N SER A 102 -10.60 -2.16 3.30
CA SER A 102 -10.60 -3.52 2.76
C SER A 102 -10.05 -4.48 3.80
N ASP A 103 -10.22 -5.77 3.52
CA ASP A 103 -9.66 -6.82 4.36
C ASP A 103 -8.38 -7.39 3.72
N MET A 104 -7.51 -7.90 4.58
CA MET A 104 -6.29 -8.59 4.16
C MET A 104 -6.54 -10.09 4.00
N SER A 105 -5.68 -10.78 3.26
CA SER A 105 -5.70 -12.24 3.22
C SER A 105 -5.38 -12.83 4.60
N GLU A 106 -5.86 -14.03 4.87
CA GLU A 106 -5.59 -14.73 6.15
C GLU A 106 -4.09 -14.94 6.39
N GLU A 107 -3.31 -15.17 5.32
CA GLU A 107 -1.85 -15.21 5.40
C GLU A 107 -1.25 -13.87 5.85
N ALA A 108 -1.74 -12.75 5.34
CA ALA A 108 -1.24 -11.43 5.70
C ALA A 108 -1.67 -11.02 7.12
N LYS A 109 -2.75 -11.60 7.67
CA LYS A 109 -3.17 -11.39 9.06
C LYS A 109 -2.37 -12.21 10.06
N ASP A 110 -1.78 -13.32 9.63
CA ASP A 110 -1.07 -14.24 10.51
C ASP A 110 0.12 -13.55 11.23
N PRO A 111 0.10 -13.46 12.57
CA PRO A 111 1.13 -12.75 13.32
C PRO A 111 2.49 -13.46 13.26
N GLY A 112 2.52 -14.79 13.14
CA GLY A 112 3.74 -15.58 13.04
C GLY A 112 4.47 -15.33 11.72
N LYS A 113 3.75 -15.35 10.60
CA LYS A 113 4.27 -15.04 9.26
C LYS A 113 4.76 -13.61 9.17
N ARG A 114 4.01 -12.66 9.76
CA ARG A 114 4.41 -11.26 9.82
C ARG A 114 5.70 -11.03 10.61
N ALA A 115 5.82 -11.65 11.78
CA ALA A 115 7.03 -11.59 12.59
C ALA A 115 8.22 -12.26 11.88
N LEU A 116 7.98 -13.38 11.19
CA LEU A 116 8.99 -14.06 10.39
C LEU A 116 9.52 -13.17 9.26
N VAL A 117 8.64 -12.57 8.45
CA VAL A 117 9.03 -11.65 7.38
C VAL A 117 9.82 -10.47 7.93
N TRP A 118 9.43 -9.93 9.08
CA TRP A 118 10.12 -8.82 9.72
C TRP A 118 11.56 -9.20 10.12
N ARG A 119 11.73 -10.27 10.90
CA ARG A 119 13.04 -10.76 11.35
C ARG A 119 13.94 -11.11 10.17
N ASP A 120 13.40 -11.78 9.16
CA ASP A 120 14.17 -12.18 7.99
C ASP A 120 14.54 -10.96 7.15
N SER A 121 13.68 -9.94 7.07
CA SER A 121 14.00 -8.66 6.42
C SER A 121 15.17 -7.96 7.11
N ILE A 122 15.17 -7.88 8.44
CA ILE A 122 16.29 -7.31 9.21
C ILE A 122 17.60 -8.05 8.92
N ARG A 123 17.54 -9.38 8.91
CA ARG A 123 18.70 -10.21 8.58
C ARG A 123 19.21 -9.96 7.16
N TYR A 124 18.32 -9.88 6.18
CA TYR A 124 18.69 -9.70 4.78
C TYR A 124 19.17 -8.29 4.44
N THR A 125 18.62 -7.26 5.10
CA THR A 125 19.10 -5.87 4.93
C THR A 125 20.34 -5.58 5.77
N GLY A 126 20.67 -6.43 6.74
CA GLY A 126 21.76 -6.18 7.68
C GLY A 126 21.52 -4.96 8.57
N LEU A 127 20.24 -4.66 8.87
CA LEU A 127 19.86 -3.47 9.62
C LEU A 127 20.51 -3.47 11.01
N LYS A 128 21.14 -2.36 11.37
CA LYS A 128 21.81 -2.15 12.65
C LYS A 128 21.02 -1.21 13.55
N GLN A 129 21.34 -1.25 14.84
CA GLN A 129 20.64 -0.45 15.84
C GLN A 129 20.80 1.05 15.60
N GLU A 130 21.96 1.50 15.12
CA GLU A 130 22.21 2.90 14.79
C GLU A 130 21.41 3.42 13.59
N GLU A 131 20.79 2.53 12.81
CA GLU A 131 20.01 2.87 11.62
C GLU A 131 18.50 3.01 11.91
N THR A 132 18.06 2.72 13.13
CA THR A 132 16.66 2.84 13.53
C THR A 132 16.49 3.26 14.99
N ILE A 133 15.53 4.15 15.24
CA ILE A 133 15.15 4.56 16.60
C ILE A 133 14.01 3.73 17.19
N LEU A 134 13.45 2.78 16.41
CA LEU A 134 12.41 1.87 16.87
C LEU A 134 12.99 0.96 17.96
N VAL A 135 12.44 1.01 19.18
CA VAL A 135 12.98 0.28 20.33
C VAL A 135 12.88 -1.23 20.11
N ASN A 136 11.68 -1.69 19.79
CA ASN A 136 11.42 -3.09 19.48
C ASN A 136 11.63 -3.31 17.99
N TRP A 137 12.86 -3.12 17.50
CA TRP A 137 13.16 -3.31 16.08
C TRP A 137 13.54 -4.75 15.74
N ASN A 138 14.18 -5.53 16.61
CA ASN A 138 14.46 -6.96 16.36
C ASN A 138 13.28 -7.83 16.84
#